data_AF-A0A7Z9JNU4-F1
#
_entry.id   AF-A0A7Z9JNU4-F1
#
_cell.length_a   1.000
_cell.length_b   1.000
_cell.length_c   1.000
_cell.angle_alpha   90.00
_cell.angle_beta   90.00
_cell.angle_gamma   90.00
#
_symmetry.space_group_name_H-M   'P 1'
#
loop_
_entity.id
_entity.type
_entity.pdbx_description
1 polymer ?
#
loop_
_entity_poly.entity_id
_entity_poly.type
_entity_poly.pdbx_seq_one_letter_code
_entity_poly.pdbx_strand_id
1 'polypeptide(L)'
;MLIQVACSFGVQANRDPSGTGVFTELGKLGAIGVRISSGWITSHGVALNVSTQLDFFETIVPCGIRDRGVSSLERELQCAVPMTQVKKCIVESFEQVFTC
;
A
#
# COMPACT_ATOMS: atom_id res chain seq x y z
N MET A 1 -9.79 1.38 -2.12
CA MET A 1 -8.74 2.33 -2.55
C MET A 1 -7.43 1.63 -2.89
N LEU A 2 -6.51 1.33 -1.96
CA LEU A 2 -5.17 0.82 -2.33
C LEU A 2 -5.18 -0.51 -3.11
N ILE A 3 -6.12 -1.42 -2.81
CA ILE A 3 -6.32 -2.63 -3.61
C ILE A 3 -6.72 -2.29 -5.05
N GLN A 4 -7.65 -1.35 -5.25
CA GLN A 4 -8.04 -0.89 -6.59
C GLN A 4 -6.86 -0.24 -7.32
N VAL A 5 -6.03 0.55 -6.62
CA VAL A 5 -4.81 1.12 -7.20
C VAL A 5 -3.91 0.00 -7.73
N ALA A 6 -3.61 -1.02 -6.91
CA ALA A 6 -2.81 -2.16 -7.35
C ALA A 6 -3.42 -2.88 -8.57
N CYS A 7 -4.74 -3.14 -8.54
CA CYS A 7 -5.46 -3.75 -9.66
C CYS A 7 -5.38 -2.94 -10.95
N SER A 8 -5.37 -1.60 -10.90
CA SER A 8 -5.20 -0.73 -12.07
C SER A 8 -3.83 -0.87 -12.75
N PHE A 9 -2.83 -1.42 -12.06
CA PHE A 9 -1.54 -1.80 -12.63
C PHE A 9 -1.45 -3.29 -13.01
N GLY A 10 -2.53 -4.05 -12.84
CA GLY A 10 -2.53 -5.51 -13.05
C GLY A 10 -1.96 -6.32 -11.89
N VAL A 11 -1.70 -5.69 -10.73
CA VAL A 11 -1.20 -6.38 -9.53
C VAL A 11 -2.38 -6.88 -8.70
N GLN A 12 -2.44 -8.19 -8.48
CA GLN A 12 -3.44 -8.82 -7.62
C GLN A 12 -3.09 -8.56 -6.15
N ALA A 13 -3.96 -7.84 -5.44
CA ALA A 13 -3.73 -7.46 -4.05
C ALA A 13 -4.98 -7.68 -3.19
N ASN A 14 -4.77 -8.05 -1.93
CA ASN A 14 -5.82 -8.45 -1.00
C ASN A 14 -5.59 -7.87 0.39
N ARG A 15 -6.62 -7.99 1.23
CA ARG A 15 -6.51 -7.82 2.68
C ARG A 15 -6.05 -9.14 3.30
N ASP A 16 -5.30 -9.04 4.38
CA ASP A 16 -4.88 -10.20 5.17
C ASP A 16 -5.49 -10.11 6.58
N PRO A 17 -6.24 -11.11 7.04
CA PRO A 17 -6.78 -11.11 8.40
C PRO A 17 -5.70 -11.03 9.49
N SER A 18 -4.46 -11.45 9.22
CA SER A 18 -3.38 -11.42 10.21
C SER A 18 -2.71 -10.05 10.37
N GLY A 19 -3.04 -9.04 9.56
CA GLY A 19 -2.39 -7.73 9.68
C GLY A 19 -3.04 -6.60 8.89
N THR A 20 -2.77 -5.37 9.29
CA THR A 20 -3.25 -4.18 8.57
C THR A 20 -2.40 -3.92 7.32
N GLY A 21 -3.04 -3.47 6.24
CA GLY A 21 -2.35 -3.09 5.00
C GLY A 21 -2.95 -3.74 3.76
N VAL A 22 -2.16 -3.75 2.70
CA VAL A 22 -2.46 -4.39 1.42
C VAL A 22 -1.33 -5.35 1.09
N PHE A 23 -1.69 -6.57 0.68
CA PHE A 23 -0.79 -7.70 0.52
C PHE A 23 -0.93 -8.32 -0.87
N THR A 24 0.17 -8.79 -1.42
CA THR A 24 0.27 -9.61 -2.65
C THR A 24 0.87 -10.97 -2.27
N GLU A 25 1.08 -11.84 -3.25
CA GLU A 25 1.82 -13.09 -3.03
C GLU A 25 3.29 -12.84 -2.65
N LEU A 26 3.90 -11.76 -3.16
CA LEU A 26 5.30 -11.43 -2.87
C LEU A 26 5.50 -10.74 -1.51
N GLY A 27 4.43 -10.21 -0.91
CA GLY A 27 4.46 -9.65 0.44
C GLY A 27 3.57 -8.44 0.64
N LYS A 28 3.87 -7.67 1.69
CA LYS A 28 3.13 -6.44 2.00
C LYS A 28 3.47 -5.35 0.99
N LEU A 29 2.48 -4.93 0.20
CA LEU A 29 2.60 -3.87 -0.80
C LEU A 29 2.37 -2.48 -0.19
N GLY A 30 1.54 -2.37 0.84
CA GLY A 30 1.27 -1.09 1.51
C GLY A 30 0.91 -1.21 2.98
N ALA A 31 1.34 -0.23 3.77
CA ALA A 31 1.02 -0.09 5.18
C ALA A 31 -0.12 0.92 5.40
N ILE A 32 -0.93 0.66 6.42
CA ILE A 32 -2.03 1.53 6.82
C ILE A 32 -1.91 1.75 8.32
N GLY A 33 -1.84 3.01 8.73
CA GLY A 33 -1.80 3.43 10.12
C GLY A 33 -2.47 4.79 10.22
N VAL A 34 -3.62 4.83 10.89
CA VAL A 34 -4.43 6.04 11.02
C VAL A 34 -4.69 6.34 12.49
N ARG A 35 -4.81 7.62 12.81
CA ARG A 35 -5.25 8.09 14.12
C ARG A 35 -6.48 8.96 13.95
N ILE A 36 -7.48 8.75 14.79
CA ILE A 36 -8.64 9.64 14.92
C ILE A 36 -8.40 10.56 16.12
N SER A 37 -8.50 11.86 15.88
CA SER A 37 -8.30 12.90 16.89
C SER A 37 -9.61 13.58 17.26
N SER A 38 -9.56 14.48 18.25
CA SER A 38 -10.70 15.32 18.65
C SER A 38 -11.33 16.01 17.43
N GLY A 39 -12.66 15.95 17.32
CA GLY A 39 -13.40 16.47 16.17
C GLY A 39 -13.57 15.49 15.01
N TRP A 40 -13.27 14.19 15.21
CA TRP A 40 -13.46 13.13 14.20
C TRP A 40 -12.56 13.28 12.97
N ILE A 41 -11.45 13.99 13.11
CA ILE A 41 -10.47 14.22 12.04
C ILE A 41 -9.42 13.10 12.06
N THR A 42 -9.17 12.50 10.91
CA THR A 42 -8.15 11.47 10.73
C THR A 42 -6.78 12.08 10.41
N SER A 43 -5.71 11.44 10.87
CA SER A 43 -4.30 11.81 10.60
C SER A 43 -3.43 10.56 10.41
N HIS A 44 -2.18 10.76 9.95
CA HIS A 44 -1.31 9.74 9.34
C HIS A 44 -1.84 9.29 7.97
N GLY A 45 -2.21 8.03 7.79
CA GLY A 45 -2.80 7.54 6.54
C GLY A 45 -2.21 6.21 6.10
N VAL A 46 -1.66 6.23 4.90
CA VAL A 46 -1.19 5.04 4.19
C VAL A 46 0.16 5.27 3.54
N ALA A 47 0.93 4.20 3.39
CA ALA A 47 2.18 4.18 2.64
C ALA A 47 2.12 3.03 1.63
N LEU A 48 2.13 3.35 0.34
CA LEU A 48 2.19 2.37 -0.75
C LEU A 48 3.61 2.30 -1.28
N ASN A 49 4.18 1.10 -1.36
CA ASN A 49 5.50 0.91 -1.93
C ASN A 49 5.41 0.93 -3.47
N VAL A 50 6.05 1.91 -4.10
CA VAL A 50 6.06 2.06 -5.58
C VAL A 50 7.39 1.61 -6.13
N SER A 51 8.43 2.42 -5.94
CA SER A 51 9.83 2.18 -6.29
C SER A 51 10.72 2.17 -5.03
N THR A 52 10.13 1.78 -3.90
CA THR A 52 10.78 1.80 -2.59
C THR A 52 12.00 0.88 -2.57
N GLN A 53 13.12 1.33 -2.00
CA GLN A 53 14.25 0.46 -1.68
C GLN A 53 13.86 -0.49 -0.54
N LEU A 54 13.56 -1.74 -0.88
CA LEU A 54 12.98 -2.70 0.06
C LEU A 54 13.99 -3.22 1.09
N ASP A 55 15.30 -3.17 0.79
CA ASP A 55 16.37 -3.63 1.67
C ASP A 55 16.40 -2.86 3.01
N PHE A 56 15.90 -1.61 3.04
CA PHE A 56 15.78 -0.86 4.30
C PHE A 56 14.82 -1.51 5.29
N PHE A 57 13.85 -2.32 4.83
CA PHE A 57 12.98 -3.06 5.74
C PHE A 57 13.72 -4.15 6.52
N GLU A 58 14.88 -4.60 6.07
CA GLU A 58 15.73 -5.56 6.79
C GLU A 58 16.38 -4.93 8.04
N THR A 59 16.49 -3.59 8.06
CA THR A 59 17.09 -2.85 9.18
C THR A 59 16.13 -2.57 10.33
N ILE A 60 14.85 -2.89 10.16
CA ILE A 60 13.81 -2.72 11.16
C ILE A 60 13.12 -4.06 11.43
N VAL A 61 12.47 -4.19 12.59
CA VAL A 61 11.52 -5.28 12.84
C VAL A 61 10.12 -4.75 12.53
N PRO A 62 9.58 -4.94 11.31
CA PRO A 62 8.24 -4.48 11.00
C PRO A 62 7.23 -5.26 11.86
N CYS A 63 6.46 -4.55 12.68
CA CYS A 63 5.51 -5.13 13.61
C CYS A 63 4.60 -6.19 12.95
N GLY A 64 4.71 -7.43 13.42
CA GLY A 64 3.68 -8.48 13.28
C GLY A 64 3.73 -9.38 12.05
N ILE A 65 4.62 -9.13 11.08
CA ILE A 65 4.70 -9.95 9.86
C ILE A 65 6.10 -10.58 9.82
N ARG A 66 6.27 -11.69 10.55
CA ARG A 66 7.52 -12.46 10.51
C ARG A 66 7.62 -13.34 9.27
N ASP A 67 6.48 -13.71 8.70
CA ASP A 67 6.42 -14.80 7.72
C ASP A 67 6.16 -14.34 6.27
N ARG A 68 5.95 -13.03 6.06
CA ARG A 68 5.76 -12.44 4.71
C ARG A 68 6.61 -11.19 4.57
N GLY A 69 7.45 -11.15 3.53
CA GLY A 69 8.29 -9.99 3.23
C GLY A 69 7.47 -8.75 2.83
N VAL A 70 8.18 -7.74 2.33
CA VAL A 70 7.59 -6.53 1.73
C VAL A 70 7.75 -6.58 0.20
N SER A 71 6.84 -5.91 -0.50
CA SER A 71 6.88 -5.76 -1.95
C SER A 71 6.65 -4.31 -2.36
N SER A 72 6.81 -4.01 -3.65
CA SER A 72 6.59 -2.70 -4.28
C SER A 72 6.01 -2.89 -5.68
N LEU A 73 5.30 -1.90 -6.22
CA LEU A 73 4.76 -2.00 -7.58
C LEU A 73 5.83 -2.29 -8.63
N GLU A 74 7.02 -1.68 -8.51
CA GLU A 74 8.16 -1.94 -9.39
C GLU A 74 8.65 -3.39 -9.29
N ARG A 75 8.65 -3.98 -8.09
CA ARG A 75 9.00 -5.39 -7.89
C ARG A 75 7.95 -6.33 -8.49
N GLU A 76 6.66 -6.03 -8.29
CA GLU A 76 5.55 -6.84 -8.82
C GLU A 76 5.51 -6.83 -10.35
N LEU A 77 5.80 -5.69 -10.98
CA LEU A 77 5.70 -5.49 -12.43
C LEU A 77 7.02 -5.71 -13.17
N GLN A 78 8.13 -5.81 -12.43
CA GLN A 78 9.50 -5.88 -12.95
C GLN A 78 9.84 -4.72 -13.91
N CYS A 79 9.27 -3.54 -13.66
CA CYS A 79 9.50 -2.35 -14.47
C CYS A 79 9.31 -1.06 -13.64
N ALA A 80 9.94 0.02 -14.09
CA ALA A 80 9.82 1.31 -13.43
C ALA A 80 8.38 1.84 -13.52
N VAL A 81 7.83 2.27 -12.37
CA VAL A 81 6.45 2.78 -12.28
C VAL A 81 6.45 4.29 -12.10
N PRO A 82 5.91 5.09 -13.04
CA PRO A 82 5.87 6.54 -12.90
C PRO A 82 5.01 6.99 -11.72
N MET A 83 5.62 7.74 -10.80
CA MET A 83 4.92 8.26 -9.61
C MET A 83 3.73 9.17 -9.97
N THR A 84 3.77 9.84 -11.12
CA THR A 84 2.66 10.65 -11.65
C THR A 84 1.42 9.81 -11.93
N GLN A 85 1.60 8.62 -12.51
CA GLN A 85 0.51 7.67 -12.78
C GLN A 85 -0.06 7.13 -11.47
N VAL A 86 0.80 6.75 -10.52
CA VAL A 86 0.34 6.25 -9.21
C VAL A 86 -0.48 7.30 -8.47
N LYS A 87 -0.03 8.56 -8.44
CA LYS A 87 -0.78 9.67 -7.82
C LYS A 87 -2.16 9.84 -8.45
N LYS A 88 -2.25 9.81 -9.78
CA LYS A 88 -3.52 9.88 -10.51
C LYS A 88 -4.46 8.75 -10.10
N CYS A 89 -3.98 7.51 -10.12
CA CYS A 89 -4.78 6.34 -9.73
C CYS A 89 -5.22 6.39 -8.26
N ILE A 90 -4.40 6.94 -7.35
CA ILE A 90 -4.78 7.13 -5.94
C ILE A 90 -5.95 8.10 -5.83
N VAL A 91 -5.90 9.26 -6.51
CA VAL A 91 -6.99 10.25 -6.48
C VAL A 91 -8.28 9.64 -7.01
N GLU A 92 -8.24 9.02 -8.19
CA GLU A 92 -9.40 8.38 -8.80
C GLU A 92 -9.98 7.27 -7.91
N SER A 93 -9.13 6.43 -7.31
CA SER A 93 -9.56 5.36 -6.41
C SER A 93 -10.08 5.89 -5.07
N PHE A 94 -9.60 7.04 -4.61
CA PHE A 94 -10.09 7.68 -3.40
C PHE A 94 -11.49 8.24 -3.64
N GLU A 95 -11.66 8.99 -4.73
CA GLU A 95 -12.95 9.52 -5.17
C GLU A 95 -13.98 8.42 -5.29
N GLN A 96 -13.68 7.32 -5.99
CA GLN A 96 -14.61 6.20 -6.15
C GLN A 96 -15.07 5.52 -4.85
N VAL A 97 -14.23 5.52 -3.81
CA VAL A 97 -14.51 4.83 -2.54
C VAL A 97 -15.25 5.74 -1.57
N PHE A 98 -14.98 7.04 -1.62
CA PHE A 98 -15.47 8.03 -0.66
C PHE A 98 -16.46 9.03 -1.27
N THR A 99 -16.90 8.84 -2.51
CA THR A 99 -18.05 9.57 -3.06
C THR A 99 -19.32 9.08 -2.39
N CYS A 100 -20.10 10.04 -1.89
CA CYS A 100 -21.49 9.86 -1.47
C CYS A 100 -22.43 10.22 -2.63
#